data_AF-A0A803Y9X6-F1
#
_entry.id   AF-A0A803Y9X6-F1
#
_cell.length_a   1.000
_cell.length_b   1.000
_cell.length_c   1.000
_cell.angle_alpha   90.00
_cell.angle_beta   90.00
_cell.angle_gamma   90.00
#
_symmetry.space_group_name_H-M   'P 1'
#
loop_
_entity.id
_entity.type
_entity.pdbx_description
1 polymer ?
#
loop_
_entity_poly.entity_id
_entity_poly.type
_entity_poly.pdbx_seq_one_letter_code
_entity_poly.pdbx_strand_id
1 'polypeptide(L)'
;SRKLRHRETENKRAHHNALERKRRDHIKDSFHSLRDSVPSLQGEKASRAQILDKATEYIQYMRRKNHTHQQDIDDLKRQNALLEQQAASEPLSAPTLPLQFYMSISIYTQGPLQP
;
A
#
# COMPACT_ATOMS: atom_id res chain seq x y z
N SER A 1 32.88 -15.31 -55.21
CA SER A 1 32.46 -14.25 -56.16
C SER A 1 30.97 -13.97 -56.08
N ARG A 2 30.53 -12.70 -55.97
CA ARG A 2 29.14 -12.14 -55.89
C ARG A 2 28.06 -12.88 -55.10
N LYS A 3 27.79 -14.16 -55.38
CA LYS A 3 26.84 -15.04 -54.68
C LYS A 3 27.11 -15.13 -53.18
N LEU A 4 28.39 -15.17 -52.77
CA LEU A 4 28.78 -15.13 -51.36
C LEU A 4 28.41 -13.81 -50.68
N ARG A 5 28.66 -12.67 -51.34
CA ARG A 5 28.29 -11.33 -50.82
C ARG A 5 26.78 -11.16 -50.71
N HIS A 6 26.01 -11.67 -51.68
CA HIS A 6 24.56 -11.68 -51.61
C HIS A 6 24.05 -12.50 -50.41
N ARG A 7 24.58 -13.72 -50.23
CA ARG A 7 24.24 -14.59 -49.09
C ARG A 7 24.58 -13.94 -47.74
N GLU A 8 25.69 -13.23 -47.64
CA GLU A 8 26.06 -12.47 -46.44
C GLU A 8 25.07 -11.33 -46.14
N THR A 9 24.62 -10.59 -47.16
CA THR A 9 23.60 -9.55 -46.98
C THR A 9 22.23 -10.11 -46.60
N GLU A 10 21.85 -11.26 -47.15
CA GLU A 10 20.65 -12.00 -46.76
C GLU A 10 20.72 -12.48 -45.31
N ASN A 11 21.86 -13.04 -44.90
CA ASN A 11 22.09 -13.48 -43.53
C ASN A 11 22.02 -12.31 -42.54
N LYS A 12 22.61 -11.16 -42.88
CA LYS A 12 22.53 -9.94 -42.06
C LYS A 12 21.08 -9.45 -41.93
N ARG A 13 20.32 -9.44 -43.03
CA ARG A 13 18.89 -9.07 -43.02
C ARG A 13 18.06 -10.05 -42.20
N ALA A 14 18.28 -11.35 -42.37
CA ALA A 14 17.58 -12.39 -41.62
C ALA A 14 17.85 -12.27 -40.10
N HIS A 15 19.11 -12.05 -39.73
CA HIS A 15 19.52 -11.84 -38.34
C HIS A 15 18.87 -10.59 -37.73
N HIS A 16 18.94 -9.46 -38.44
CA HIS A 16 18.28 -8.23 -38.02
C HIS A 16 16.77 -8.42 -37.82
N ASN A 17 16.10 -9.09 -38.77
CA ASN A 17 14.67 -9.38 -38.68
C ASN A 17 14.34 -10.30 -37.49
N ALA A 18 15.23 -11.24 -37.14
CA ALA A 18 15.06 -12.10 -35.98
C ALA A 18 15.17 -11.31 -34.67
N LEU A 19 16.17 -10.44 -34.55
CA LEU A 19 16.34 -9.59 -33.37
C LEU A 19 15.15 -8.63 -33.20
N GLU A 20 14.67 -8.03 -34.28
CA GLU A 20 13.53 -7.12 -34.22
C GLU A 20 12.22 -7.85 -33.87
N ARG A 21 12.02 -9.10 -34.32
CA ARG A 21 10.89 -9.93 -33.83
C ARG A 21 10.98 -10.13 -32.33
N LYS A 22 12.12 -10.56 -31.81
CA LYS A 22 12.34 -10.74 -30.36
C LYS A 22 12.06 -9.45 -29.58
N ARG A 23 12.49 -8.30 -30.09
CA ARG A 23 12.20 -6.99 -29.47
C ARG A 23 10.70 -6.70 -29.42
N ARG A 24 9.97 -6.97 -30.50
CA ARG A 24 8.51 -6.78 -30.54
C ARG A 24 7.77 -7.73 -29.61
N ASP A 25 8.24 -8.96 -29.47
CA ASP A 25 7.65 -9.93 -28.55
C ASP A 25 7.81 -9.45 -27.10
N HIS A 26 8.99 -8.97 -26.71
CA HIS A 26 9.20 -8.38 -25.38
C HIS A 26 8.30 -7.16 -25.11
N ILE A 27 8.10 -6.30 -26.11
CA ILE A 27 7.17 -5.15 -26.00
C ILE A 27 5.74 -5.65 -25.84
N LYS A 28 5.35 -6.64 -26.63
CA LYS A 28 4.03 -7.26 -26.53
C LYS A 28 3.81 -7.79 -25.12
N ASP A 29 4.77 -8.50 -24.54
CA ASP A 29 4.68 -9.03 -23.17
C ASP A 29 4.56 -7.90 -22.15
N SER A 30 5.34 -6.82 -22.31
CA SER A 30 5.25 -5.63 -21.45
C SER A 30 3.86 -4.99 -21.49
N PHE A 31 3.20 -4.94 -22.65
CA PHE A 31 1.81 -4.47 -22.77
C PHE A 31 0.81 -5.40 -22.07
N HIS A 32 1.03 -6.72 -22.09
CA HIS A 32 0.18 -7.65 -21.34
C HIS A 32 0.33 -7.42 -19.83
N SER A 33 1.55 -7.34 -19.33
CA SER A 33 1.81 -7.04 -17.91
C SER A 33 1.21 -5.71 -17.47
N LEU A 34 1.30 -4.67 -18.31
CA LEU A 34 0.69 -3.37 -18.03
C LEU A 34 -0.84 -3.45 -17.97
N ARG A 35 -1.47 -4.12 -18.94
CA ARG A 35 -2.92 -4.33 -18.94
C ARG A 35 -3.38 -5.04 -17.67
N ASP A 36 -2.70 -6.11 -17.29
CA ASP A 36 -3.08 -6.93 -16.14
C ASP A 36 -2.86 -6.20 -14.80
N SER A 37 -2.03 -5.15 -14.78
CA SER A 37 -1.81 -4.28 -13.61
C SER A 37 -2.87 -3.18 -13.44
N VAL A 38 -3.72 -2.95 -14.44
CA VAL A 38 -4.77 -1.92 -14.42
C VAL A 38 -6.11 -2.61 -14.18
N PRO A 39 -6.77 -2.42 -13.01
CA PRO A 39 -7.97 -3.17 -12.64
C PRO A 39 -9.12 -3.10 -13.66
N SER A 40 -9.31 -1.95 -14.31
CA SER A 40 -10.36 -1.74 -15.32
C SER A 40 -10.11 -2.44 -16.65
N LEU A 41 -8.94 -3.04 -16.86
CA LEU A 41 -8.57 -3.74 -18.09
C LEU A 41 -8.33 -5.24 -17.89
N GLN A 42 -8.41 -5.73 -16.66
CA GLN A 42 -8.19 -7.14 -16.36
C GLN A 42 -9.28 -8.00 -17.01
N GLY A 43 -8.86 -9.05 -17.72
CA GLY A 43 -9.78 -9.98 -18.39
C GLY A 43 -10.40 -9.45 -19.70
N GLU A 44 -10.13 -8.20 -20.09
CA GLU A 44 -10.69 -7.59 -21.29
C GLU A 44 -9.70 -7.54 -22.47
N LYS A 45 -10.25 -7.55 -23.69
CA LYS A 45 -9.48 -7.27 -24.91
C LYS A 45 -9.35 -5.76 -25.06
N ALA A 46 -8.17 -5.22 -24.72
CA ALA A 46 -7.86 -3.81 -24.85
C ALA A 46 -6.79 -3.56 -25.94
N SER A 47 -6.97 -2.51 -26.74
CA SER A 47 -5.96 -2.04 -27.69
C SER A 47 -4.77 -1.40 -26.96
N ARG A 48 -3.62 -1.27 -27.62
CA ARG A 48 -2.43 -0.61 -27.05
C ARG A 48 -2.71 0.82 -26.60
N ALA A 49 -3.49 1.58 -27.38
CA ALA A 49 -3.89 2.94 -27.02
C ALA A 49 -4.71 2.95 -25.72
N GLN A 50 -5.76 2.11 -25.65
CA GLN A 50 -6.59 1.99 -24.45
C GLN A 50 -5.78 1.56 -23.22
N ILE A 51 -4.80 0.66 -23.37
CA ILE A 51 -3.90 0.26 -22.27
C ILE A 51 -3.13 1.47 -21.73
N LEU A 52 -2.57 2.31 -22.60
CA LEU A 52 -1.83 3.50 -22.19
C LEU A 52 -2.74 4.56 -21.55
N ASP A 53 -3.91 4.80 -22.12
CA ASP A 53 -4.87 5.77 -21.63
C ASP A 53 -5.37 5.39 -20.22
N LYS A 54 -5.80 4.13 -20.07
CA LYS A 54 -6.32 3.63 -18.78
C LYS A 54 -5.22 3.46 -17.73
N ALA A 55 -4.01 3.10 -18.12
CA ALA A 55 -2.87 3.12 -17.20
C ALA A 55 -2.58 4.53 -16.70
N THR A 56 -2.60 5.52 -17.59
CA THR A 56 -2.39 6.93 -17.22
C THR A 56 -3.49 7.42 -16.26
N GLU A 57 -4.75 7.14 -16.58
CA GLU A 57 -5.90 7.45 -15.72
C GLU A 57 -5.75 6.79 -14.34
N TYR A 58 -5.37 5.51 -14.31
CA TYR A 58 -5.23 4.76 -13.07
C TYR A 58 -4.09 5.28 -12.19
N ILE A 59 -2.94 5.65 -12.77
CA ILE A 59 -1.84 6.28 -12.03
C ILE A 59 -2.29 7.59 -11.39
N GLN A 60 -3.00 8.44 -12.14
CA GLN A 60 -3.52 9.71 -11.60
C GLN A 60 -4.56 9.50 -10.50
N TYR A 61 -5.43 8.51 -10.66
CA TYR A 61 -6.39 8.11 -9.63
C TYR A 61 -5.68 7.62 -8.36
N MET A 62 -4.73 6.69 -8.48
CA MET A 62 -4.00 6.15 -7.33
C MET A 62 -3.18 7.21 -6.60
N ARG A 63 -2.60 8.17 -7.31
CA ARG A 63 -1.91 9.32 -6.69
C ARG A 63 -2.85 10.15 -5.82
N ARG A 64 -4.04 10.49 -6.33
CA ARG A 64 -5.06 11.24 -5.56
C ARG A 64 -5.55 10.42 -4.36
N LYS A 65 -5.86 9.15 -4.57
CA LYS A 65 -6.33 8.24 -3.51
C LYS A 65 -5.30 8.10 -2.37
N ASN A 66 -4.03 7.88 -2.71
CA ASN A 66 -2.96 7.79 -1.72
C ASN A 66 -2.76 9.11 -0.96
N HIS A 67 -2.91 10.25 -1.64
CA HIS A 67 -2.82 11.56 -0.98
C HIS A 67 -3.93 11.76 0.06
N THR A 68 -5.19 11.45 -0.31
CA THR A 68 -6.31 11.50 0.65
C THR A 68 -6.08 10.56 1.83
N HIS A 69 -5.68 9.32 1.57
CA HIS A 69 -5.38 8.38 2.67
C HIS A 69 -4.24 8.87 3.57
N GLN A 70 -3.23 9.55 3.02
CA GLN A 70 -2.17 10.13 3.84
C GLN A 70 -2.71 11.26 4.73
N GLN A 71 -3.60 12.11 4.20
CA GLN A 71 -4.28 13.15 5.00
C GLN A 71 -5.12 12.52 6.12
N ASP A 72 -5.90 11.48 5.82
CA ASP A 72 -6.71 10.77 6.81
C ASP A 72 -5.83 10.16 7.92
N ILE A 73 -4.68 9.58 7.56
CA ILE A 73 -3.70 9.04 8.52
C ILE A 73 -3.16 10.15 9.42
N ASP A 74 -2.80 11.30 8.86
CA ASP A 74 -2.23 12.40 9.61
C ASP A 74 -3.28 13.05 10.54
N ASP A 75 -4.54 13.13 10.11
CA ASP A 75 -5.67 13.60 10.91
C ASP A 75 -5.95 12.67 12.09
N LEU A 76 -6.01 11.36 11.84
CA LEU A 76 -6.21 10.35 12.88
C LEU A 76 -5.07 10.35 13.90
N LYS A 77 -3.82 10.51 13.45
CA LYS A 77 -2.67 10.64 14.36
C LYS A 77 -2.77 11.86 15.26
N ARG A 78 -3.21 13.00 14.72
CA ARG A 78 -3.44 14.21 15.52
C ARG A 78 -4.54 14.02 16.54
N GLN A 79 -5.65 13.40 16.16
CA GLN A 79 -6.75 13.09 17.07
C GLN A 79 -6.32 12.15 18.19
N ASN A 80 -5.59 11.08 17.86
CA ASN A 80 -5.07 10.15 18.86
C ASN A 80 -4.12 10.84 19.84
N ALA A 81 -3.21 11.68 19.36
CA ALA A 81 -2.29 12.42 20.23
C ALA A 81 -3.04 13.34 21.22
N LEU A 82 -4.12 13.99 20.78
CA LEU A 82 -4.96 14.82 21.65
C LEU A 82 -5.70 13.99 22.70
N LEU A 83 -6.25 12.83 22.31
CA LEU A 83 -6.93 11.91 23.22
C LEU A 83 -5.96 11.30 24.24
N GLU A 84 -4.76 10.92 23.82
CA GLU A 84 -3.70 10.43 24.73
C GLU A 84 -3.28 11.51 25.73
N GLN A 85 -3.17 12.77 25.29
CA GLN A 85 -2.90 13.89 26.19
C GLN A 85 -4.03 14.09 27.20
N GLN A 86 -5.30 13.99 26.77
CA GLN A 86 -6.45 14.09 27.66
C GLN A 86 -6.47 12.96 28.69
N ALA A 87 -6.28 11.72 28.26
CA ALA A 87 -6.22 10.55 29.13
C ALA A 87 -5.05 10.60 30.13
N ALA A 88 -3.93 11.22 29.76
CA ALA A 88 -2.80 11.45 30.67
C ALA A 88 -3.06 12.61 31.66
N SER A 89 -3.92 13.57 31.28
CA SER A 89 -4.29 14.72 32.10
C SER A 89 -5.49 14.47 33.02
N GLU A 90 -6.31 13.46 32.74
CA GLU A 90 -7.22 12.91 33.74
C GLU A 90 -6.36 12.26 34.81
N PRO A 91 -6.28 12.82 36.04
CA PRO A 91 -5.80 12.01 37.14
C PRO A 91 -6.74 10.82 37.17
N LEU A 92 -6.19 9.59 37.15
CA LEU A 92 -6.95 8.40 37.54
C LEU A 92 -7.83 8.87 38.68
N SER A 93 -9.14 8.91 38.47
CA SER A 93 -10.08 9.10 39.54
C SER A 93 -9.90 7.85 40.39
N ALA A 94 -8.89 7.88 41.27
CA ALA A 94 -8.79 7.00 42.40
C ALA A 94 -10.20 7.04 42.97
N PRO A 95 -10.85 5.88 43.17
CA PRO A 95 -12.14 5.90 43.81
C PRO A 95 -11.88 6.58 45.15
N THR A 96 -12.34 7.83 45.28
CA THR A 96 -12.37 8.55 46.54
C THR A 96 -13.51 7.89 47.29
N LEU A 97 -13.26 6.65 47.71
CA LEU A 97 -14.13 5.98 48.66
C LEU A 97 -14.17 6.93 49.87
N PRO A 98 -15.37 7.29 50.34
CA PRO A 98 -15.52 8.20 51.47
C PRO A 98 -14.61 7.76 52.62
N LEU A 99 -13.99 8.69 53.36
CA LEU A 99 -13.11 8.38 54.51
C LEU A 99 -13.70 7.33 55.48
N GLN A 100 -15.03 7.27 55.56
CA GLN A 100 -15.82 6.26 56.28
C GLN A 100 -15.46 4.80 55.88
N PHE A 101 -15.22 4.56 54.59
CA PHE A 101 -14.91 3.23 54.05
C PHE A 101 -13.46 2.81 54.36
N TYR A 102 -12.50 3.74 54.26
CA TYR A 102 -11.11 3.50 54.68
C TYR A 102 -10.99 3.23 56.18
N MET A 103 -11.76 3.94 57.01
CA MET A 103 -11.82 3.68 58.44
C MET A 103 -12.37 2.28 58.72
N SER A 104 -13.41 1.83 58.02
CA SER A 104 -14.01 0.49 58.21
C SER A 104 -13.07 -0.69 57.90
N ILE A 105 -12.13 -0.54 56.98
CA ILE A 105 -11.15 -1.59 56.64
C ILE A 105 -10.06 -1.69 57.72
N SER A 106 -9.58 -0.55 58.24
CA SER A 106 -8.54 -0.52 59.28
C SER A 106 -8.99 -1.09 60.63
N ILE A 107 -10.27 -0.99 60.98
CA ILE A 107 -10.84 -1.64 62.18
C ILE A 107 -11.08 -3.15 62.00
N TYR A 108 -11.22 -3.65 60.75
CA TYR A 108 -11.41 -5.07 60.49
C TYR A 108 -10.10 -5.87 60.35
N THR A 109 -8.96 -5.21 60.14
CA THR A 109 -7.65 -5.88 60.05
C THR A 109 -6.93 -6.04 61.40
N GLN A 110 -7.49 -5.51 62.49
CA GLN A 110 -6.98 -5.68 63.86
C GLN A 110 -7.91 -6.61 64.65
N GLY A 111 -8.08 -7.85 64.16
CA GLY A 111 -8.61 -8.97 64.94
C GLY A 111 -7.48 -9.67 65.68
N PRO A 112 -7.73 -10.24 66.89
CA PRO A 112 -6.67 -10.54 67.86
C PRO A 112 -5.68 -11.60 67.36
N LEU A 113 -4.39 -11.38 67.66
CA LEU A 113 -3.39 -12.45 67.72
C LEU A 113 -3.97 -13.60 68.55
N GLN A 114 -4.23 -14.73 67.91
CA GLN A 114 -4.55 -15.97 68.61
C GLN A 114 -3.29 -16.47 69.32
N PRO A 115 -3.42 -17.01 70.55
CA PRO A 115 -2.31 -17.52 71.35
C PRO A 115 -1.67 -18.77 70.75
#